data_AF-A0A936MKH9-F1
#
_entry.id   AF-A0A936MKH9-F1
#
_cell.length_a   1.000
_cell.length_b   1.000
_cell.length_c   1.000
_cell.angle_alpha   90.00
_cell.angle_beta   90.00
_cell.angle_gamma   90.00
#
_symmetry.space_group_name_H-M   'P 1'
#
loop_
_entity.id
_entity.type
_entity.pdbx_description
1 polymer ?
#
loop_
_entity_poly.entity_id
_entity_poly.type
_entity_poly.pdbx_seq_one_letter_code
_entity_poly.pdbx_strand_id
1 'polypeptide(L)'
;MDNSDDDVPSDAASTRGALCYGDTIAVFAIGDVQITQRYACIRRDQFEWTTSVPFPPAFRDYLVSRGSVRGSGALYVLDVPHEFQLTVAPNAGRAVFVPRLATELDWQKKVVVEIVSKLDEFLRSV
;
A
#
# COMPACT_ATOMS: atom_id res chain seq x y z
N MET A 1 16.51 26.12 38.13
CA MET A 1 16.36 26.34 36.68
C MET A 1 17.33 25.40 36.03
N ASP A 2 16.85 24.23 35.62
CA ASP A 2 17.63 23.32 34.79
C ASP A 2 16.61 22.56 33.94
N ASN A 3 16.20 23.19 32.84
CA ASN A 3 15.45 22.52 31.79
C ASN A 3 16.51 22.02 30.82
N SER A 4 16.89 20.75 30.96
CA SER A 4 17.59 20.04 29.90
C SER A 4 16.53 19.64 28.86
N ASP A 5 16.51 20.39 27.76
CA ASP A 5 15.79 20.02 26.55
C ASP A 5 16.43 18.74 25.99
N ASP A 6 15.78 17.60 26.22
CA ASP A 6 16.02 16.36 25.48
C ASP A 6 15.54 16.56 24.04
N ASP A 7 16.39 17.14 23.21
CA ASP A 7 16.25 17.16 21.76
C ASP A 7 16.48 15.72 21.24
N VAL A 8 15.42 14.91 21.26
CA VAL A 8 15.40 13.62 20.56
C VAL A 8 15.34 13.94 19.06
N PRO A 9 16.38 13.60 18.27
CA PRO A 9 16.32 13.87 16.84
C PRO A 9 15.23 13.00 16.21
N SER A 10 14.31 13.67 15.52
CA SER A 10 13.28 13.10 14.64
C SER A 10 13.93 12.39 13.44
N ASP A 11 14.52 11.21 13.68
CA ASP A 11 15.34 10.44 12.73
C ASP A 11 14.59 10.00 11.46
N ALA A 12 13.27 9.91 11.52
CA ALA A 12 12.43 9.47 10.39
C ALA A 12 12.32 10.52 9.26
N ALA A 13 12.43 11.81 9.58
CA ALA A 13 12.41 12.87 8.57
C ALA A 13 13.77 13.01 7.86
N SER A 14 14.86 12.76 8.59
CA SER A 14 16.23 12.87 8.11
C SER A 14 16.58 11.82 7.05
N THR A 15 16.07 10.59 7.20
CA THR A 15 16.31 9.49 6.26
C THR A 15 15.56 9.61 4.94
N ARG A 16 14.37 10.23 4.92
CA ARG A 16 13.56 10.38 3.69
C ARG A 16 14.12 11.42 2.72
N GLY A 17 14.87 12.41 3.22
CA GLY A 17 15.49 13.45 2.39
C GLY A 17 16.58 12.93 1.44
N ALA A 18 17.10 11.73 1.69
CA ALA A 18 18.14 11.10 0.87
C ALA A 18 17.60 10.12 -0.19
N LEU A 19 16.30 9.84 -0.20
CA LEU A 19 15.69 8.84 -1.09
C LEU A 19 15.35 9.42 -2.47
N CYS A 20 15.63 8.63 -3.50
CA CYS A 20 15.24 8.84 -4.88
C CYS A 20 13.91 8.14 -5.20
N TYR A 21 13.19 8.66 -6.19
CA TYR A 21 11.95 8.03 -6.67
C TYR A 21 12.19 6.56 -7.05
N GLY A 22 11.39 5.65 -6.48
CA GLY A 22 11.47 4.21 -6.72
C GLY A 22 12.32 3.43 -5.73
N ASP A 23 13.10 4.12 -4.87
CA ASP A 23 13.92 3.48 -3.85
C ASP A 23 13.07 2.61 -2.93
N THR A 24 13.54 1.40 -2.68
CA THR A 24 12.87 0.48 -1.75
C THR A 24 13.08 0.98 -0.33
N ILE A 25 11.97 1.29 0.36
CA ILE A 25 11.96 1.68 1.77
C ILE A 25 11.92 0.42 2.64
N ALA A 26 11.02 -0.51 2.32
CA ALA A 26 10.81 -1.71 3.09
C ALA A 26 10.24 -2.83 2.23
N VAL A 27 10.51 -4.07 2.64
CA VAL A 27 9.86 -5.28 2.13
C VAL A 27 9.36 -6.06 3.33
N PHE A 28 8.09 -6.43 3.31
CA PHE A 28 7.44 -7.22 4.37
C PHE A 28 6.37 -8.12 3.78
N ALA A 29 5.81 -9.01 4.58
CA ALA A 29 4.76 -9.93 4.16
C ALA A 29 3.57 -9.88 5.12
N ILE A 30 2.37 -10.11 4.59
CA ILE A 30 1.15 -10.36 5.34
C ILE A 30 0.59 -11.67 4.80
N GLY A 31 0.77 -12.74 5.58
CA GLY A 31 0.53 -14.11 5.12
C GLY A 31 1.28 -14.38 3.81
N ASP A 32 0.56 -14.78 2.77
CA ASP A 32 1.13 -15.15 1.47
C ASP A 32 1.33 -13.95 0.51
N VAL A 33 1.04 -12.73 0.96
CA VAL A 33 1.21 -11.50 0.17
C VAL A 33 2.50 -10.79 0.56
N GLN A 34 3.44 -10.67 -0.38
CA GLN A 34 4.62 -9.85 -0.22
C GLN A 34 4.33 -8.41 -0.63
N ILE A 35 4.78 -7.45 0.18
CA ILE A 35 4.60 -6.01 0.00
C ILE A 35 5.97 -5.35 -0.13
N THR A 36 6.19 -4.61 -1.21
CA THR A 36 7.36 -3.75 -1.40
C THR A 36 6.91 -2.30 -1.32
N GLN A 37 7.33 -1.61 -0.26
CA GLN A 37 7.14 -0.17 -0.09
C GLN A 37 8.27 0.58 -0.81
N ARG A 38 7.90 1.47 -1.73
CA ARG A 38 8.82 2.30 -2.50
C ARG A 38 8.57 3.77 -2.23
N TYR A 39 9.65 4.54 -2.14
CA TYR A 39 9.58 5.99 -2.06
C TYR A 39 9.01 6.55 -3.36
N ALA A 40 7.95 7.35 -3.27
CA ALA A 40 7.45 8.11 -4.41
C ALA A 40 7.73 9.62 -4.24
N CYS A 41 7.44 10.17 -3.06
CA CYS A 41 7.85 11.53 -2.69
C CYS A 41 7.80 11.70 -1.17
N ILE A 42 8.11 12.91 -0.70
CA ILE A 42 8.13 13.22 0.73
C ILE A 42 6.78 12.93 1.43
N ARG A 43 5.66 13.07 0.70
CA ARG A 43 4.30 12.88 1.23
C ARG A 43 3.67 11.53 0.90
N ARG A 44 4.32 10.69 0.10
CA ARG A 44 3.69 9.48 -0.42
C ARG A 44 4.68 8.37 -0.71
N ASP A 45 4.28 7.17 -0.34
CA ASP A 45 4.92 5.94 -0.77
C ASP A 45 4.02 5.14 -1.72
N GLN A 46 4.62 4.33 -2.58
CA GLN A 46 3.93 3.36 -3.41
C GLN A 46 4.12 1.97 -2.81
N PHE A 47 3.09 1.13 -2.87
CA PHE A 47 3.16 -0.23 -2.35
C PHE A 47 2.83 -1.21 -3.47
N GLU A 48 3.81 -2.04 -3.83
CA GLU A 48 3.61 -3.15 -4.76
C GLU A 48 3.29 -4.41 -3.95
N TRP A 49 2.26 -5.15 -4.36
CA TRP A 49 1.83 -6.40 -3.75
C TRP A 49 2.04 -7.53 -4.75
N THR A 50 2.57 -8.65 -4.28
CA THR A 50 2.81 -9.84 -5.10
C THR A 50 2.43 -11.11 -4.34
N THR A 51 1.81 -12.06 -5.02
CA THR A 51 1.51 -13.41 -4.55
C THR A 51 2.01 -14.45 -5.54
N SER A 52 2.13 -15.71 -5.11
CA SER A 52 2.48 -16.83 -5.99
C SER A 52 1.30 -17.37 -6.80
N VAL A 53 0.07 -17.05 -6.38
CA VAL A 53 -1.18 -17.47 -7.02
C VAL A 53 -2.02 -16.28 -7.45
N PRO A 54 -2.96 -16.44 -8.40
CA PRO A 54 -3.89 -15.38 -8.77
C PRO A 54 -4.71 -14.86 -7.58
N PHE A 55 -5.08 -13.58 -7.63
CA PHE A 55 -6.00 -13.01 -6.64
C PHE A 55 -7.41 -13.60 -6.83
N PRO A 56 -8.09 -14.03 -5.74
CA PRO A 56 -9.42 -14.62 -5.83
C PRO A 56 -10.46 -13.63 -6.37
N PRO A 57 -11.48 -14.07 -7.14
CA PRO A 57 -12.55 -13.19 -7.63
C PRO A 57 -13.27 -12.42 -6.50
N ALA A 58 -13.48 -13.06 -5.34
CA ALA A 58 -14.10 -12.45 -4.16
C ALA A 58 -13.35 -11.20 -3.66
N PHE A 59 -12.04 -11.09 -3.91
CA PHE A 59 -11.29 -9.89 -3.58
C PHE A 59 -11.77 -8.68 -4.37
N ARG A 60 -12.14 -8.86 -5.65
CA ARG A 60 -12.71 -7.78 -6.46
C ARG A 60 -14.04 -7.30 -5.88
N ASP A 61 -14.90 -8.22 -5.44
CA ASP A 61 -16.20 -7.88 -4.85
C ASP A 61 -16.03 -7.07 -3.56
N TYR A 62 -15.06 -7.45 -2.73
CA TYR A 62 -14.64 -6.65 -1.58
C TYR A 62 -14.19 -5.24 -1.99
N LEU A 63 -13.35 -5.09 -3.02
CA LEU A 63 -12.87 -3.78 -3.48
C LEU A 63 -14.01 -2.89 -4.01
N VAL A 64 -15.03 -3.45 -4.66
CA VAL A 64 -16.22 -2.70 -5.11
C VAL A 64 -16.95 -2.05 -3.93
N SER A 65 -16.93 -2.65 -2.74
CA SER A 65 -17.53 -2.05 -1.54
C SER A 65 -16.77 -0.83 -1.00
N ARG A 66 -15.51 -0.62 -1.44
CA ARG A 66 -14.62 0.45 -0.97
C ARG A 66 -14.63 1.68 -1.87
N GLY A 67 -15.02 1.54 -3.14
CA GLY A 67 -14.97 2.64 -4.10
C GLY A 67 -15.27 2.21 -5.54
N SER A 68 -14.95 3.08 -6.48
CA SER A 68 -15.26 2.85 -7.89
C SER A 68 -14.22 1.95 -8.54
N VAL A 69 -14.63 0.77 -9.03
CA VAL A 69 -13.77 -0.12 -9.81
C VAL A 69 -14.00 0.09 -11.31
N ARG A 70 -12.93 0.35 -12.06
CA ARG A 70 -12.95 0.52 -13.53
C ARG A 70 -11.99 -0.44 -14.20
N GLY A 71 -12.37 -1.01 -15.34
CA GLY A 71 -11.54 -1.95 -16.11
C GLY A 71 -12.19 -3.32 -16.28
N SER A 72 -11.36 -4.33 -16.58
CA SER A 72 -11.80 -5.70 -16.88
C SER A 72 -11.33 -6.70 -15.83
N GLY A 73 -11.69 -7.99 -15.97
CA GLY A 73 -11.20 -9.05 -15.09
C GLY A 73 -9.68 -9.30 -15.21
N ALA A 74 -9.02 -8.84 -16.27
CA ALA A 74 -7.58 -9.01 -16.45
C ALA A 74 -6.75 -7.88 -15.81
N LEU A 75 -7.29 -6.66 -15.79
CA LEU A 75 -6.68 -5.48 -15.20
C LEU A 75 -7.78 -4.48 -14.84
N TYR A 76 -7.79 -4.02 -13.59
CA TYR A 76 -8.72 -3.02 -13.13
C TYR A 76 -8.09 -2.07 -12.12
N VAL A 77 -8.73 -0.92 -11.93
CA VAL A 77 -8.32 0.10 -10.96
C VAL A 77 -9.48 0.35 -10.01
N LEU A 78 -9.24 0.17 -8.73
CA LEU A 78 -10.07 0.76 -7.67
C LEU A 78 -9.61 2.21 -7.46
N ASP A 79 -10.55 3.14 -7.51
CA ASP A 79 -10.35 4.54 -7.16
C ASP A 79 -11.21 4.89 -5.94
N VAL A 80 -10.56 5.34 -4.87
CA VAL A 80 -11.21 5.93 -3.69
C VAL A 80 -10.87 7.43 -3.70
N PRO A 81 -11.87 8.30 -3.93
CA PRO A 81 -11.63 9.74 -4.09
C PRO A 81 -10.85 10.33 -2.92
N HIS A 82 -9.88 11.19 -3.23
CA HIS A 82 -9.00 11.86 -2.25
C HIS A 82 -8.09 10.95 -1.41
N GLU A 83 -8.21 9.63 -1.55
CA GLU A 83 -7.56 8.64 -0.70
C GLU A 83 -6.47 7.87 -1.43
N PHE A 84 -6.82 7.01 -2.40
CA PHE A 84 -5.85 6.22 -3.14
C PHE A 84 -6.39 5.68 -4.47
N GLN A 85 -5.46 5.17 -5.27
CA GLN A 85 -5.73 4.29 -6.39
C GLN A 85 -5.04 2.95 -6.15
N LEU A 86 -5.71 1.88 -6.54
CA LEU A 86 -5.18 0.52 -6.49
C LEU A 86 -5.37 -0.13 -7.86
N THR A 87 -4.27 -0.31 -8.58
CA THR A 87 -4.25 -1.04 -9.85
C THR A 87 -4.03 -2.51 -9.56
N VAL A 88 -4.88 -3.38 -10.08
CA VAL A 88 -4.89 -4.82 -9.80
C VAL A 88 -4.83 -5.62 -11.09
N ALA A 89 -3.84 -6.50 -11.18
CA ALA A 89 -3.69 -7.53 -12.20
C ALA A 89 -3.88 -8.91 -11.54
N PRO A 90 -5.14 -9.36 -11.35
CA PRO A 90 -5.44 -10.50 -10.48
C PRO A 90 -4.82 -11.80 -10.97
N ASN A 91 -4.83 -12.06 -12.28
CA ASN A 91 -4.25 -13.28 -12.85
C ASN A 91 -2.72 -13.36 -12.69
N ALA A 92 -2.06 -12.21 -12.50
CA ALA A 92 -0.63 -12.15 -12.24
C ALA A 92 -0.29 -12.20 -10.75
N GLY A 93 -1.30 -12.20 -9.86
CA GLY A 93 -1.09 -12.08 -8.41
C GLY A 93 -0.44 -10.76 -8.02
N ARG A 94 -0.77 -9.66 -8.74
CA ARG A 94 -0.10 -8.35 -8.56
C ARG A 94 -1.07 -7.21 -8.34
N ALA A 95 -0.67 -6.29 -7.47
CA ALA A 95 -1.33 -5.00 -7.34
C ALA A 95 -0.34 -3.89 -6.98
N VAL A 96 -0.75 -2.66 -7.27
CA VAL A 96 0.02 -1.45 -6.97
C VAL A 96 -0.91 -0.43 -6.33
N PHE A 97 -0.64 -0.13 -5.07
CA PHE A 97 -1.32 0.90 -4.29
C PHE A 97 -0.58 2.23 -4.38
N VAL A 98 -1.30 3.26 -4.81
CA VAL A 98 -0.81 4.62 -4.97
C VAL A 98 -1.72 5.57 -4.19
N PRO A 99 -1.28 6.04 -3.01
CA PRO A 99 -2.03 7.03 -2.25
C PRO A 99 -2.20 8.37 -3.00
N ARG A 100 -3.14 9.18 -2.54
CA ARG A 100 -3.22 10.59 -2.91
C ARG A 100 -2.35 11.43 -1.98
N LEU A 101 -1.91 12.59 -2.47
CA LEU A 101 -1.02 13.50 -1.73
C LEU A 101 -1.67 14.11 -0.48
N ALA A 102 -2.99 14.00 -0.33
CA ALA A 102 -3.75 14.50 0.81
C ALA A 102 -3.70 13.55 2.03
N THR A 103 -3.06 12.39 1.90
CA THR A 103 -3.07 11.35 2.93
C THR A 103 -1.76 11.29 3.68
N GLU A 104 -1.82 11.05 4.99
CA GLU A 104 -0.64 10.93 5.85
C GLU A 104 0.04 9.56 5.71
N LEU A 105 1.37 9.51 5.82
CA LEU A 105 2.15 8.28 5.61
C LEU A 105 1.71 7.11 6.51
N ASP A 106 1.37 7.38 7.77
CA ASP A 106 0.89 6.34 8.69
C ASP A 106 -0.48 5.82 8.31
N TRP A 107 -1.35 6.70 7.81
CA TRP A 107 -2.64 6.27 7.27
C TRP A 107 -2.45 5.40 6.03
N GLN A 108 -1.52 5.75 5.14
CA GLN A 108 -1.22 4.97 3.93
C GLN A 108 -0.84 3.53 4.29
N LYS A 109 0.07 3.37 5.26
CA LYS A 109 0.48 2.04 5.76
C LYS A 109 -0.69 1.28 6.39
N LYS A 110 -1.51 1.93 7.23
CA LYS A 110 -2.67 1.29 7.87
C LYS A 110 -3.66 0.75 6.84
N VAL A 111 -3.98 1.53 5.80
CA VAL A 111 -4.90 1.10 4.73
C VAL A 111 -4.32 -0.04 3.91
N VAL A 112 -3.02 -0.01 3.61
CA VAL A 112 -2.34 -1.14 2.94
C VAL A 112 -2.44 -2.41 3.77
N VAL A 113 -2.14 -2.34 5.06
CA VAL A 113 -2.24 -3.50 5.96
C VAL A 113 -3.68 -4.03 6.01
N GLU A 114 -4.68 -3.17 6.11
CA GLU A 114 -6.10 -3.55 6.13
C GLU A 114 -6.51 -4.31 4.87
N ILE A 115 -6.25 -3.72 3.69
CA ILE A 115 -6.68 -4.31 2.41
C ILE A 115 -5.92 -5.60 2.12
N VAL A 116 -4.61 -5.62 2.38
CA VAL A 116 -3.80 -6.81 2.13
C VAL A 116 -4.15 -7.94 3.09
N SER A 117 -4.49 -7.65 4.35
CA SER A 117 -4.99 -8.66 5.29
C SER A 117 -6.27 -9.31 4.75
N LYS A 118 -7.17 -8.53 4.13
CA LYS A 118 -8.35 -9.08 3.46
C LYS A 118 -8.03 -9.93 2.24
N LEU A 119 -7.06 -9.52 1.42
CA LEU A 119 -6.59 -10.34 0.31
C LEU A 119 -6.07 -11.70 0.82
N ASP A 120 -5.26 -11.69 1.87
CA ASP A 120 -4.71 -12.91 2.49
C ASP A 120 -5.81 -13.83 3.08
N GLU A 121 -6.84 -13.27 3.72
CA GLU A 121 -8.01 -14.05 4.17
C GLU A 121 -8.70 -14.77 2.98
N PHE A 122 -8.87 -14.08 1.84
CA PHE A 122 -9.47 -14.70 0.66
C PHE A 122 -8.57 -15.78 0.06
N LEU A 123 -7.25 -15.56 0.03
CA LEU A 123 -6.29 -16.53 -0.51
C LEU A 123 -6.30 -17.83 0.29
N ARG A 124 -6.46 -17.77 1.61
CA ARG A 124 -6.56 -18.95 2.49
C ARG A 124 -7.89 -19.68 2.42
N SER A 125 -8.89 -19.08 1.76
CA SER A 125 -10.24 -19.64 1.62
C SER A 125 -10.48 -20.36 0.29
N VAL A 126 -9.45 -20.41 -0.58
CA VAL A 126 -9.44 -21.09 -1.89
C VAL A 126 -8.73 -22.43 -1.75
#